data_AF-A0A2T1LVS9-F1
#
_entry.id   AF-A0A2T1LVS9-F1
#
_cell.length_a   1.000
_cell.length_b   1.000
_cell.length_c   1.000
_cell.angle_alpha   90.00
_cell.angle_beta   90.00
_cell.angle_gamma   90.00
#
_symmetry.space_group_name_H-M   'P 1'
#
loop_
_entity.id
_entity.type
_entity.pdbx_description
1 polymer ?
#
loop_
_entity_poly.entity_id
_entity_poly.type
_entity_poly.pdbx_seq_one_letter_code
_entity_poly.pdbx_strand_id
1 'polypeptide(L)'
;MKQLFPTDLTCESCTFFNDYDDERGRGWCQAFDRPARRYHPKTSSCELVTQNQTVMVELYTKAVEDDGDGYPVVVDSRVIELTVSQMTREEVEAKLRPLFDLSEWVIHHFWKPCDELEI
;
A
#
# COMPACT_ATOMS: atom_id res chain seq x y z
N MET A 1 6.83 -23.01 -14.86
CA MET A 1 5.69 -22.13 -14.55
C MET A 1 5.99 -20.77 -15.15
N LYS A 2 5.23 -20.32 -16.15
CA LYS A 2 5.47 -19.01 -16.80
C LYS A 2 4.87 -17.93 -15.90
N GLN A 3 5.72 -17.19 -15.19
CA GLN A 3 5.32 -15.90 -14.61
C GLN A 3 4.93 -15.00 -15.78
N LEU A 4 3.63 -14.71 -15.90
CA LEU A 4 3.11 -13.66 -16.75
C LEU A 4 3.43 -12.34 -16.04
N PHE A 5 4.59 -11.77 -16.33
CA PHE A 5 4.85 -10.37 -16.01
C PHE A 5 3.84 -9.53 -16.80
N PRO A 6 3.10 -8.60 -16.17
CA PRO A 6 2.18 -7.74 -16.91
C PRO A 6 2.99 -6.97 -17.95
N THR A 7 2.61 -7.16 -19.22
CA THR A 7 3.19 -6.54 -20.41
C THR A 7 2.75 -5.09 -20.52
N ASP A 8 2.81 -4.34 -19.42
CA ASP A 8 2.36 -2.96 -19.39
C ASP A 8 3.47 -2.08 -19.97
N LEU A 9 3.71 -2.20 -21.28
CA LEU A 9 4.74 -1.46 -22.00
C LEU A 9 4.41 0.03 -22.07
N THR A 10 3.13 0.38 -21.96
CA THR A 10 2.64 1.75 -21.99
C THR A 10 1.57 2.01 -20.93
N CYS A 11 1.25 3.28 -20.70
CA CYS A 11 0.17 3.67 -19.80
C CYS A 11 -1.20 3.10 -20.20
N GLU A 12 -1.48 2.89 -21.49
CA GLU A 12 -2.73 2.27 -21.97
C GLU A 12 -3.04 0.92 -21.30
N SER A 13 -2.00 0.12 -21.09
CA SER A 13 -2.06 -1.18 -20.43
C SER A 13 -1.91 -1.12 -18.92
N CYS A 14 -1.58 0.04 -18.34
CA CYS A 14 -1.25 0.18 -16.93
C CYS A 14 -2.52 0.29 -16.08
N THR A 15 -2.62 -0.52 -15.02
CA THR A 15 -3.76 -0.50 -14.07
C THR A 15 -3.94 0.84 -13.34
N PHE A 16 -2.87 1.63 -13.24
CA PHE A 16 -2.88 2.94 -12.57
C PHE A 16 -3.15 4.11 -13.53
N PHE A 17 -3.45 3.83 -14.80
CA PHE A 17 -3.75 4.86 -15.79
C PHE A 17 -5.25 4.97 -16.00
N ASN A 18 -5.78 6.18 -15.85
CA ASN A 18 -7.15 6.50 -16.21
C ASN A 18 -7.15 7.28 -17.51
N ASP A 19 -7.71 6.69 -18.57
CA ASP A 19 -7.81 7.32 -19.87
C ASP A 19 -8.92 8.38 -19.90
N TYR A 20 -8.64 9.56 -20.48
CA TYR A 20 -9.68 10.58 -20.66
C TYR A 20 -10.50 10.37 -21.94
N ASP A 21 -10.10 9.41 -22.77
CA ASP A 21 -10.59 9.16 -24.11
C ASP A 21 -10.59 10.41 -25.00
N ASP A 22 -9.55 11.23 -24.86
CA ASP A 22 -9.37 12.41 -25.70
C ASP A 22 -8.58 12.09 -26.99
N GLU A 23 -8.80 12.86 -28.05
CA GLU A 23 -8.11 12.67 -29.35
C GLU A 23 -6.59 12.85 -29.26
N ARG A 24 -6.08 13.37 -28.14
CA ARG A 24 -4.66 13.59 -27.89
C ARG A 24 -4.02 12.42 -27.12
N GLY A 25 -4.79 11.38 -26.81
CA GLY A 25 -4.35 10.22 -26.05
C GLY A 25 -3.83 10.58 -24.66
N ARG A 26 -4.47 11.54 -23.98
CA ARG A 26 -4.13 11.94 -22.61
C ARG A 26 -4.96 11.16 -21.59
N GLY A 27 -4.37 11.00 -20.42
CA GLY A 27 -5.05 10.49 -19.24
C GLY A 27 -4.35 10.95 -17.98
N TRP A 28 -4.75 10.35 -16.86
CA TRP A 28 -4.15 10.57 -15.55
C TRP A 28 -3.38 9.35 -15.11
N CYS A 29 -2.15 9.53 -14.66
CA CYS A 29 -1.43 8.48 -13.95
C CYS A 29 -1.67 8.64 -12.45
N GLN A 30 -2.47 7.75 -11.87
CA GLN A 30 -2.80 7.76 -10.44
C GLN A 30 -1.57 7.46 -9.57
N ALA A 31 -0.67 6.60 -10.05
CA ALA A 31 0.57 6.23 -9.36
C ALA A 31 1.50 7.43 -9.07
N PHE A 32 1.46 8.48 -9.89
CA PHE A 32 2.30 9.67 -9.75
C PHE A 32 1.50 10.97 -9.64
N ASP A 33 0.18 10.85 -9.51
CA ASP A 33 -0.79 11.94 -9.49
C ASP A 33 -0.50 13.06 -10.50
N ARG A 34 -0.35 12.69 -11.78
CA ARG A 34 0.00 13.65 -12.85
C ARG A 34 -0.57 13.26 -14.21
N PRO A 35 -0.70 14.22 -15.15
CA PRO A 35 -1.07 13.91 -16.53
C PRO A 35 -0.06 12.96 -17.18
N ALA A 36 -0.55 11.98 -17.92
CA ALA A 36 0.25 11.05 -18.71
C ALA A 36 -0.38 10.85 -20.10
N ARG A 37 0.37 10.20 -21.01
CA ARG A 37 -0.13 9.84 -22.35
C ARG A 37 -0.37 8.34 -22.42
N ARG A 38 -1.40 7.92 -23.15
CA ARG A 38 -1.77 6.53 -23.44
C ARG A 38 -0.55 5.70 -23.89
N TYR A 39 0.28 6.26 -24.78
CA TYR A 39 1.50 5.61 -25.28
C TYR A 39 2.79 6.00 -24.54
N HIS A 40 2.72 6.55 -23.33
CA HIS A 40 3.92 6.83 -22.53
C HIS A 40 4.61 5.49 -22.16
N PRO A 41 5.88 5.27 -22.54
CA PRO A 41 6.58 4.02 -22.24
C PRO A 41 6.76 3.80 -20.74
N LYS A 42 6.73 2.53 -20.31
CA LYS A 42 7.06 2.16 -18.93
C LYS A 42 8.47 2.62 -18.58
N THR A 43 8.59 3.33 -17.46
CA THR A 43 9.88 3.74 -16.88
C THR A 43 10.22 2.86 -15.68
N SER A 44 11.49 2.87 -15.24
CA SER A 44 11.91 2.18 -14.00
C SER A 44 11.10 2.64 -12.78
N SER A 45 10.70 3.91 -12.75
CA SER A 45 9.79 4.41 -11.71
C SER A 45 8.42 3.74 -11.75
N CYS A 46 7.87 3.38 -12.91
CA CYS A 46 6.64 2.61 -13.01
C CYS A 46 6.81 1.21 -12.39
N GLU A 47 7.99 0.60 -12.48
CA GLU A 47 8.28 -0.70 -11.87
C GLU A 47 8.25 -0.64 -10.34
N LEU A 48 8.80 0.43 -9.75
CA LEU A 48 8.79 0.62 -8.29
C LEU A 48 7.38 0.79 -7.71
N VAL A 49 6.45 1.37 -8.46
CA VAL A 49 5.06 1.57 -8.01
C VAL A 49 4.17 0.37 -8.34
N THR A 50 4.54 -0.45 -9.32
CA THR A 50 3.82 -1.69 -9.67
C THR A 50 4.31 -2.90 -8.87
N GLN A 51 5.42 -2.79 -8.15
CA GLN A 51 5.89 -3.81 -7.24
C GLN A 51 5.12 -3.75 -5.93
N ASN A 52 4.50 -4.87 -5.58
CA ASN A 52 4.02 -5.15 -4.24
C ASN A 52 5.08 -4.78 -3.20
N GLN A 53 4.72 -3.95 -2.24
CA GLN A 53 5.62 -3.48 -1.21
C GLN A 53 5.31 -4.20 0.10
N THR A 54 6.36 -4.60 0.80
CA THR A 54 6.25 -5.09 2.16
C THR A 54 6.12 -3.91 3.12
N VAL A 55 5.11 -3.93 3.97
CA VAL A 55 4.82 -2.93 4.98
C VAL A 55 4.64 -3.63 6.31
N MET A 56 5.30 -3.12 7.34
CA MET A 56 5.10 -3.53 8.72
C MET A 56 3.96 -2.71 9.31
N VAL A 57 3.02 -3.36 9.98
CA VAL A 57 1.85 -2.72 10.58
C VAL A 57 1.78 -3.08 12.05
N GLU A 58 1.78 -2.06 12.89
CA GLU A 58 1.56 -2.17 14.32
C GLU A 58 0.08 -1.95 14.65
N LEU A 59 -0.49 -2.94 15.30
CA LEU A 59 -1.88 -3.02 15.71
C LEU A 59 -1.95 -3.01 17.23
N TYR A 60 -2.88 -2.24 17.79
CA TYR A 60 -3.24 -2.29 19.21
C TYR A 60 -4.67 -2.79 19.37
N THR A 61 -4.96 -3.44 20.49
CA THR A 61 -6.35 -3.68 20.88
C THR A 61 -7.01 -2.38 21.31
N LYS A 62 -8.32 -2.24 21.04
CA LYS A 62 -9.14 -1.16 21.60
C LYS A 62 -9.40 -1.31 23.10
N ALA A 63 -9.25 -2.52 23.63
CA ALA A 63 -9.27 -2.75 25.06
C ALA A 63 -8.07 -2.05 25.72
N VAL A 64 -8.37 -1.26 26.75
CA VAL A 64 -7.39 -0.55 27.56
C VAL A 64 -7.62 -0.87 29.03
N GLU A 65 -6.53 -0.96 29.78
CA GLU A 65 -6.49 -1.11 31.23
C GLU A 65 -5.93 0.16 31.87
N ASP A 66 -6.24 0.38 33.14
CA ASP A 66 -5.66 1.46 33.94
C ASP A 66 -4.34 0.94 34.54
N ASP A 67 -3.23 1.64 34.29
CA ASP A 67 -1.91 1.28 34.81
C ASP A 67 -1.72 1.58 36.31
N GLY A 68 -2.76 2.11 36.97
CA GLY A 68 -2.73 2.51 38.37
C GLY A 68 -2.33 3.97 38.58
N ASP A 69 -1.82 4.63 37.54
CA ASP A 69 -1.53 6.07 37.51
C ASP A 69 -2.62 6.85 36.75
N GLY A 70 -3.69 6.17 36.33
CA GLY A 70 -4.82 6.76 35.61
C GLY A 70 -4.57 6.92 34.11
N TYR A 71 -3.51 6.31 33.56
CA TYR A 71 -3.25 6.32 32.13
C TYR A 71 -3.77 5.02 31.48
N PRO A 72 -4.52 5.13 30.37
CA PRO A 72 -4.98 3.96 29.65
C PRO A 72 -3.80 3.29 28.92
N VAL A 73 -3.56 2.02 29.22
CA VAL A 73 -2.57 1.17 28.55
C VAL A 73 -3.29 0.12 27.71
N VAL A 74 -2.86 -0.06 26.46
CA VAL A 74 -3.44 -1.06 25.56
C VAL A 74 -3.15 -2.48 26.06
N VAL A 75 -4.17 -3.35 26.01
CA VAL A 75 -4.07 -4.71 26.55
C VAL A 75 -3.14 -5.61 25.72
N ASP A 76 -3.16 -5.49 24.39
CA ASP A 76 -2.30 -6.27 23.50
C ASP A 76 -1.84 -5.42 22.29
N SER A 77 -0.64 -5.73 21.79
CA SER A 77 -0.04 -5.12 20.61
C SER A 77 0.62 -6.16 19.71
N ARG A 78 0.51 -5.96 18.39
CA ARG A 78 1.06 -6.87 17.39
C ARG A 78 1.66 -6.13 16.22
N VAL A 79 2.81 -6.60 15.77
CA VAL A 79 3.44 -6.15 14.52
C VAL A 79 3.28 -7.26 13.50
N ILE A 80 2.72 -6.93 12.34
CA ILE A 80 2.58 -7.88 11.23
C ILE A 80 3.20 -7.35 9.95
N GLU A 81 3.63 -8.27 9.11
CA GLU A 81 4.11 -7.96 7.77
C GLU A 81 2.97 -8.14 6.76
N LEU A 82 2.73 -7.12 5.93
CA LEU A 82 1.75 -7.14 4.86
C LEU A 82 2.37 -6.79 3.52
N THR A 83 1.91 -7.49 2.48
CA THR A 83 2.20 -7.12 1.10
C THR A 83 1.06 -6.27 0.55
N VAL A 84 1.35 -4.99 0.30
CA VAL A 84 0.38 -4.02 -0.23
C VAL A 84 0.80 -3.54 -1.62
N SER A 85 -0.18 -3.23 -2.46
CA SER A 85 0.09 -2.60 -3.76
C SER A 85 0.43 -1.11 -3.60
N GLN A 86 -0.13 -0.47 -2.58
CA GLN A 86 0.06 0.94 -2.27
C GLN A 86 0.19 1.12 -0.75
N MET A 87 1.11 1.98 -0.31
CA MET A 87 1.31 2.29 1.11
C MET A 87 0.29 3.34 1.58
N THR A 88 -1.00 3.03 1.44
CA THR A 88 -2.10 3.85 1.93
C THR A 88 -2.85 3.11 3.03
N ARG A 89 -3.54 3.87 3.90
CA ARG A 89 -4.31 3.28 5.01
C ARG A 89 -5.42 2.37 4.50
N GLU A 90 -6.06 2.72 3.39
CA GLU A 90 -7.17 1.97 2.80
C GLU A 90 -6.72 0.58 2.32
N GLU A 91 -5.58 0.51 1.64
CA GLU A 91 -5.01 -0.75 1.16
C GLU A 91 -4.55 -1.62 2.34
N VAL A 92 -3.90 -1.01 3.33
CA VAL A 92 -3.49 -1.71 4.57
C VAL A 92 -4.69 -2.26 5.31
N GLU A 93 -5.76 -1.47 5.52
CA GLU A 93 -7.00 -1.92 6.13
C GLU A 93 -7.67 -3.03 5.32
N ALA A 94 -7.71 -2.92 3.99
CA ALA A 94 -8.26 -3.94 3.12
C ALA A 94 -7.51 -5.28 3.23
N LYS A 95 -6.18 -5.26 3.36
CA LYS A 95 -5.35 -6.45 3.59
C LYS A 95 -5.46 -7.00 5.01
N LEU A 96 -5.73 -6.16 6.00
CA LEU A 96 -5.90 -6.55 7.40
C LEU A 96 -7.24 -7.20 7.70
N ARG A 97 -8.34 -6.73 7.08
CA ARG A 97 -9.71 -7.24 7.30
C ARG A 97 -9.84 -8.77 7.31
N PRO A 98 -9.21 -9.54 6.39
CA PRO A 98 -9.30 -11.00 6.43
C PRO A 98 -8.44 -11.66 7.54
N LEU A 99 -7.51 -10.92 8.15
CA LEU A 99 -6.55 -11.45 9.13
C LEU A 99 -6.91 -11.08 10.58
N PHE A 100 -7.54 -9.92 10.78
CA PHE A 100 -7.85 -9.35 12.08
C PHE A 100 -9.27 -8.80 12.12
N ASP A 101 -9.90 -8.93 13.29
CA ASP A 101 -11.15 -8.22 13.57
C ASP A 101 -10.84 -6.74 13.88
N LEU A 102 -11.03 -5.87 12.88
CA LEU A 102 -10.84 -4.42 13.03
C LEU A 102 -11.89 -3.74 13.93
N SER A 103 -12.89 -4.47 14.40
CA SER A 103 -13.76 -4.00 15.49
C SER A 103 -13.05 -4.05 16.84
N GLU A 104 -12.09 -4.96 17.03
CA GLU A 104 -11.30 -5.12 18.25
C GLU A 104 -9.89 -4.51 18.14
N TRP A 105 -9.31 -4.50 16.93
CA TRP A 105 -7.96 -4.02 16.66
C TRP A 105 -7.96 -2.69 15.91
N VAL A 106 -7.00 -1.84 16.21
CA VAL A 106 -6.75 -0.57 15.51
C VAL A 106 -5.34 -0.53 14.96
N ILE A 107 -5.20 0.02 13.77
CA ILE A 107 -3.89 0.36 13.21
C ILE A 107 -3.35 1.56 13.99
N HIS A 108 -2.30 1.32 14.77
CA HIS A 108 -1.57 2.38 15.46
C HIS A 108 -0.63 3.09 14.50
N HIS A 109 0.22 2.32 13.80
CA HIS A 109 1.22 2.84 12.88
C HIS A 109 1.56 1.79 11.81
N PHE A 110 2.03 2.23 10.64
CA PHE A 110 2.56 1.34 9.60
C PHE A 110 3.73 2.00 8.88
N TRP A 111 4.75 1.20 8.55
CA TRP A 111 5.99 1.68 7.94
C TRP A 111 6.54 0.65 6.97
N LYS A 112 7.31 1.12 6.00
CA LYS A 112 8.15 0.22 5.20
C LYS A 112 9.31 -0.23 6.09
N PRO A 113 9.59 -1.54 6.22
CA PRO A 113 10.81 -1.98 6.88
C PRO A 113 11.98 -1.31 6.16
N CYS A 114 12.83 -0.58 6.89
CA CYS A 114 14.10 -0.16 6.30
C CYS A 114 14.84 -1.44 5.98
N ASP A 115 15.17 -1.65 4.72
CA ASP A 115 16.23 -2.59 4.37
C ASP A 115 17.42 -2.18 5.24
N GLU A 116 17.81 -3.04 6.18
CA GLU A 116 19.00 -2.81 6.99
C GLU A 116 20.11 -2.45 6.02
N LEU A 117 20.61 -1.22 6.14
CA LEU A 117 21.85 -0.83 5.48
C LEU A 117 22.87 -1.88 5.91
N GLU A 118 23.27 -2.76 4.99
CA GLU A 118 24.48 -3.55 5.13
C GLU A 118 25.62 -2.55 5.39
N ILE A 119 26.01 -2.42 6.65
CA ILE A 119 27.24 -1.74 7.07
C ILE A 119 28.36 -2.78 7.10
#